data_AF-A0A9D9Y2Q6-F1
#
_entry.id   AF-A0A9D9Y2Q6-F1
#
_cell.length_a   1.000
_cell.length_b   1.000
_cell.length_c   1.000
_cell.angle_alpha   90.00
_cell.angle_beta   90.00
_cell.angle_gamma   90.00
#
_symmetry.space_group_name_H-M   'P 1'
#
loop_
_entity.id
_entity.type
_entity.pdbx_description
1 polymer ?
#
loop_
_entity_poly.entity_id
_entity_poly.type
_entity_poly.pdbx_seq_one_letter_code
_entity_poly.pdbx_strand_id
1 'polypeptide(L)'
;MKKEGQHNNVSELVLNSEYFKLIEDALDYNSSSTEGWAKRQLKLVLNAFLEGKSVVILDLGIKLKTIAKYKEWKKDREKLNYFNSELLIKEIELSNSRNQKW
;
A
#
# COMPACT_ATOMS: atom_id res chain seq x y z
N MET A 1 -38.75 1.81 17.10
CA MET A 1 -37.98 0.55 17.07
C MET A 1 -37.23 0.47 15.74
N LYS A 2 -35.92 0.17 15.80
CA LYS A 2 -34.99 -0.20 14.70
C LYS A 2 -34.50 0.97 13.83
N LYS A 3 -33.20 1.16 13.58
CA LYS A 3 -31.93 0.62 14.09
C LYS A 3 -30.90 1.71 13.79
N GLU A 4 -30.04 2.01 14.75
CA GLU A 4 -28.83 2.81 14.54
C GLU A 4 -28.01 2.18 13.41
N GLY A 5 -27.95 2.87 12.27
CA GLY A 5 -27.02 2.54 11.21
C GLY A 5 -25.64 2.99 11.65
N GLN A 6 -24.91 2.10 12.33
CA GLN A 6 -23.48 2.27 12.55
C GLN A 6 -22.80 2.49 11.19
N HIS A 7 -22.57 3.75 10.84
CA HIS A 7 -21.53 4.14 9.90
C HIS A 7 -20.20 3.74 10.52
N ASN A 8 -19.83 2.47 10.36
CA ASN A 8 -18.43 2.08 10.46
C ASN A 8 -17.72 2.81 9.32
N ASN A 9 -17.28 4.05 9.58
CA ASN A 9 -16.33 4.79 8.76
C ASN A 9 -15.00 4.04 8.80
N VAL A 10 -14.95 2.86 8.17
CA VAL A 10 -13.70 2.21 7.83
C VAL A 10 -13.08 3.11 6.79
N SER A 11 -12.11 3.92 7.19
CA SER A 11 -11.46 4.85 6.28
C SER A 11 -10.76 4.05 5.18
N GLU A 12 -10.94 4.45 3.92
CA GLU A 12 -10.40 3.74 2.76
C GLU A 12 -9.41 4.63 2.02
N LEU A 13 -8.28 4.05 1.61
CA LEU A 13 -7.36 4.66 0.67
C LEU A 13 -7.69 4.11 -0.72
N VAL A 14 -8.31 4.92 -1.56
CA VAL A 14 -8.70 4.53 -2.92
C VAL A 14 -7.60 4.93 -3.90
N LEU A 15 -7.08 3.95 -4.65
CA LEU A 15 -6.02 4.07 -5.64
C LEU A 15 -6.42 3.34 -6.93
N ASN A 16 -5.69 3.57 -8.01
CA ASN A 16 -5.81 2.80 -9.26
C ASN A 16 -4.55 1.95 -9.50
N SER A 17 -4.61 0.99 -10.41
CA SER A 17 -3.45 0.17 -10.79
C SER A 17 -2.32 1.00 -11.41
N GLU A 18 -2.64 2.09 -12.11
CA GLU A 18 -1.67 3.03 -12.68
C GLU A 18 -0.78 3.67 -11.61
N TYR A 19 -1.32 3.99 -10.43
CA TYR A 19 -0.53 4.47 -9.30
C TYR A 19 0.57 3.47 -8.91
N PHE A 20 0.24 2.17 -8.88
CA PHE A 20 1.22 1.14 -8.58
C PHE A 20 2.23 0.94 -9.71
N LYS A 21 1.79 1.08 -10.96
CA LYS A 21 2.68 1.02 -12.14
C LYS A 21 3.71 2.14 -12.12
N LEU A 22 3.30 3.38 -11.83
CA LEU A 22 4.21 4.51 -11.73
C LEU A 22 5.28 4.31 -10.64
N ILE A 23 4.90 3.69 -9.52
CA ILE A 23 5.83 3.34 -8.44
C ILE A 23 6.86 2.32 -8.94
N GLU A 24 6.43 1.31 -9.69
CA GLU A 24 7.34 0.31 -10.27
C GLU A 24 8.26 0.92 -11.32
N ASP A 25 7.72 1.70 -12.25
CA ASP A 25 8.50 2.40 -13.28
C ASP A 25 9.56 3.31 -12.62
N ALA A 26 9.20 3.98 -11.51
CA ALA A 26 10.12 4.83 -10.75
C ALA A 26 11.24 4.04 -10.04
N LEU A 27 10.95 2.80 -9.60
CA LEU A 27 11.94 1.89 -9.00
C LEU A 27 12.84 1.27 -10.08
N ASP A 28 12.26 0.87 -11.21
CA ASP A 28 12.98 0.28 -12.34
C ASP A 28 13.92 1.30 -13.00
N TYR A 29 13.48 2.56 -13.13
CA TYR A 29 14.31 3.66 -13.59
C TYR A 29 15.55 3.89 -12.71
N ASN A 30 15.53 3.44 -11.45
CA ASN A 30 16.69 3.34 -10.56
C ASN A 30 17.51 4.65 -10.41
N SER A 31 16.81 5.79 -10.34
CA SER A 31 17.41 7.07 -9.96
C SER A 31 17.10 7.42 -8.51
N SER A 32 18.02 8.07 -7.81
CA SER A 32 17.84 8.38 -6.38
C SER A 32 16.59 9.23 -6.10
N SER A 33 16.20 10.12 -7.03
CA SER A 33 15.01 10.97 -6.89
C SER A 33 13.71 10.19 -7.12
N THR A 34 13.68 9.26 -8.09
CA THR A 34 12.52 8.41 -8.38
C THR A 34 12.33 7.31 -7.34
N GLU A 35 13.42 6.72 -6.85
CA GLU A 35 13.40 5.74 -5.76
C GLU A 35 12.84 6.37 -4.47
N GLY A 36 13.30 7.58 -4.12
CA GLY A 36 12.80 8.30 -2.95
C GLY A 36 11.31 8.64 -3.04
N TRP A 37 10.82 8.97 -4.23
CA TRP A 37 9.38 9.17 -4.46
C TRP A 37 8.60 7.86 -4.34
N ALA A 38 9.05 6.78 -4.99
CA ALA A 38 8.40 5.47 -4.93
C ALA A 38 8.30 4.95 -3.49
N LYS A 39 9.38 5.09 -2.70
CA LYS A 39 9.39 4.73 -1.28
C LYS A 39 8.34 5.50 -0.47
N ARG A 40 8.19 6.80 -0.70
CA ARG A 40 7.17 7.63 -0.03
C ARG A 40 5.75 7.19 -0.40
N GLN A 41 5.49 6.92 -1.67
CA GLN A 41 4.17 6.46 -2.12
C GLN A 41 3.78 5.11 -1.52
N LEU A 42 4.74 4.19 -1.41
CA LEU A 42 4.53 2.90 -0.74
C LEU A 42 4.33 3.02 0.76
N LYS A 43 5.02 3.96 1.41
CA LYS A 43 4.81 4.24 2.83
C LYS A 43 3.38 4.70 3.11
N LEU A 44 2.76 5.48 2.22
CA LEU A 44 1.35 5.88 2.35
C LEU A 44 0.43 4.66 2.33
N VAL A 45 0.65 3.72 1.40
CA VAL A 45 -0.13 2.48 1.29
C VAL A 45 0.03 1.62 2.55
N LEU A 46 1.25 1.45 3.05
CA LEU A 46 1.49 0.64 4.25
C LEU A 46 0.96 1.31 5.52
N ASN A 47 1.12 2.63 5.65
CA ASN A 47 0.56 3.39 6.77
C ASN A 47 -0.96 3.31 6.82
N ALA A 48 -1.64 3.27 5.66
CA ALA A 48 -3.09 3.05 5.62
C ALA A 48 -3.45 1.74 6.35
N PHE A 49 -2.74 0.63 6.08
CA PHE A 49 -2.99 -0.62 6.79
C PHE A 49 -2.71 -0.53 8.30
N LEU A 50 -1.68 0.20 8.71
CA LEU A 50 -1.32 0.39 10.12
C LEU A 50 -2.32 1.26 10.88
N GLU A 51 -2.93 2.22 10.19
CA GLU A 51 -4.01 3.06 10.71
C GLU A 51 -5.37 2.33 10.72
N GLY A 52 -5.41 1.05 10.35
CA GLY A 52 -6.64 0.26 10.28
C GLY A 52 -7.50 0.55 9.05
N LYS A 53 -6.96 1.28 8.06
CA LYS A 53 -7.62 1.60 6.79
C LYS A 53 -7.46 0.46 5.80
N SER A 54 -8.42 0.33 4.89
CA SER A 54 -8.31 -0.56 3.74
C SER A 54 -7.84 0.19 2.50
N VAL A 55 -7.00 -0.45 1.69
CA VAL A 55 -6.57 0.05 0.38
C VAL A 55 -7.45 -0.57 -0.69
N VAL A 56 -8.13 0.26 -1.47
CA VAL A 56 -9.01 -0.15 -2.57
C VAL A 56 -8.33 0.19 -3.89
N ILE A 57 -8.22 -0.78 -4.78
CA ILE A 57 -7.67 -0.62 -6.13
C ILE A 57 -8.84 -0.64 -7.10
N LEU A 58 -9.31 0.56 -7.46
CA LEU A 58 -10.63 0.80 -8.03
C LEU A 58 -10.87 0.03 -9.33
N ASP A 59 -9.93 0.13 -10.27
CA ASP A 59 -10.03 -0.46 -11.60
C ASP A 59 -9.85 -1.99 -11.61
N LEU A 60 -9.31 -2.56 -10.54
CA LEU A 60 -9.19 -4.00 -10.34
C LEU A 60 -10.31 -4.57 -9.46
N GLY A 61 -11.13 -3.71 -8.83
CA GLY A 61 -12.14 -4.14 -7.86
C GLY A 61 -11.55 -4.83 -6.62
N ILE A 62 -10.28 -4.57 -6.30
CA ILE A 62 -9.54 -5.24 -5.22
C ILE A 62 -9.61 -4.40 -3.95
N LYS A 63 -9.87 -5.04 -2.82
CA LYS A 63 -9.81 -4.41 -1.49
C LYS A 63 -8.85 -5.18 -0.59
N LEU A 64 -7.78 -4.51 -0.18
CA LEU A 64 -6.75 -5.02 0.72
C LEU A 64 -6.97 -4.39 2.09
N LYS A 65 -6.93 -5.20 3.15
CA LYS A 65 -7.15 -4.73 4.52
C LYS A 65 -5.91 -4.80 5.41
N THR A 66 -4.89 -5.53 4.98
CA THR A 66 -3.69 -5.79 5.79
C THR A 66 -2.46 -5.83 4.90
N ILE A 67 -1.29 -5.58 5.51
CA ILE A 67 0.01 -5.74 4.85
C ILE A 67 0.19 -7.19 4.36
N ALA A 68 -0.30 -8.19 5.11
CA ALA A 68 -0.26 -9.59 4.68
C ALA A 68 -1.02 -9.80 3.36
N LYS A 69 -2.25 -9.29 3.26
CA LYS A 69 -3.03 -9.37 2.01
C LYS A 69 -2.38 -8.59 0.87
N TYR A 70 -1.69 -7.50 1.18
CA TYR A 70 -0.90 -6.75 0.20
C TYR A 70 0.32 -7.52 -0.31
N LYS A 71 1.02 -8.26 0.57
CA LYS A 71 2.12 -9.17 0.20
C LYS A 71 1.64 -10.36 -0.64
N GLU A 72 0.48 -10.92 -0.30
CA GLU A 72 -0.13 -12.05 -1.02
C GLU A 72 -0.77 -11.66 -2.35
N TRP A 73 -1.03 -10.37 -2.57
CA TRP A 73 -1.70 -9.90 -3.77
C TRP A 73 -0.82 -10.15 -4.99
N LYS A 74 -1.21 -11.17 -5.77
CA LYS A 74 -0.63 -11.46 -7.08
C LYS A 74 -0.99 -10.35 -8.04
N LYS A 75 -0.05 -9.43 -8.20
CA LYS A 75 -0.12 -8.37 -9.18
C LYS A 75 -0.15 -8.98 -10.57
N ASP A 76 -1.11 -8.54 -11.37
CA ASP A 76 -1.22 -8.96 -12.75
C ASP A 76 0.05 -8.49 -13.50
N ARG A 77 0.84 -9.43 -13.98
CA ARG A 77 2.18 -9.17 -14.55
C ARG A 77 2.11 -8.36 -15.84
N GLU A 78 0.94 -8.31 -16.49
CA GLU A 78 0.73 -7.47 -17.67
C GLU A 78 0.60 -5.97 -17.31
N LYS A 79 0.24 -5.66 -16.05
CA LYS A 79 0.03 -4.28 -15.58
C LYS A 79 1.09 -3.81 -14.60
N LEU A 80 1.75 -4.72 -13.90
CA LEU A 80 2.69 -4.43 -12.83
C LEU A 80 3.95 -5.31 -12.97
N ASN A 81 5.08 -4.67 -13.26
CA ASN A 81 6.36 -5.32 -13.47
C ASN A 81 7.07 -5.54 -12.12
N TYR A 82 7.07 -6.80 -11.67
CA TYR A 82 8.02 -7.31 -10.67
C TYR A 82 8.12 -6.48 -9.37
N PHE A 83 6.98 -6.22 -8.75
CA PHE A 83 6.97 -5.61 -7.42
C PHE A 83 7.70 -6.43 -6.34
N ASN A 84 8.97 -6.14 -6.09
CA ASN A 84 9.66 -6.64 -4.89
C ASN A 84 9.63 -5.58 -3.77
N SER A 85 8.46 -5.38 -3.18
CA SER A 85 8.35 -4.53 -1.97
C SER A 85 8.94 -5.14 -0.72
N GLU A 86 9.53 -6.33 -0.75
CA GLU A 86 10.00 -6.96 0.49
C GLU A 86 11.04 -6.12 1.21
N LEU A 87 11.97 -5.50 0.47
CA LEU A 87 12.98 -4.60 1.04
C LEU A 87 12.33 -3.37 1.71
N LEU A 88 11.34 -2.79 1.05
CA LEU A 88 10.62 -1.59 1.48
C LEU A 88 9.67 -1.85 2.66
N ILE A 89 9.01 -3.02 2.65
CA ILE A 89 8.19 -3.47 3.77
C ILE A 89 9.08 -3.74 4.98
N LYS A 90 10.25 -4.36 4.80
CA LYS A 90 11.23 -4.53 5.89
C LYS A 90 11.70 -3.19 6.46
N GLU A 91 12.01 -2.19 5.62
CA GLU A 91 12.37 -0.83 6.09
C GLU A 91 11.26 -0.18 6.92
N ILE A 92 10.00 -0.34 6.51
CA ILE A 92 8.84 0.24 7.19
C ILE A 92 8.51 -0.52 8.48
N GLU A 93 8.59 -1.86 8.47
CA GLU A 93 8.47 -2.69 9.68
C GLU A 93 9.55 -2.31 10.71
N LEU A 94 10.82 -2.17 10.29
CA LEU A 94 11.93 -1.72 11.14
C LEU A 94 11.72 -0.31 11.71
N SER A 95 11.21 0.61 10.89
CA SER A 95 10.95 2.00 11.32
C SER A 95 9.83 2.07 12.34
N ASN A 96 8.77 1.25 12.20
CA ASN A 96 7.69 1.18 13.18
C ASN A 96 8.11 0.48 14.48
N SER A 97 8.92 -0.59 14.41
CA SER A 97 9.48 -1.22 15.60
C SER A 97 10.39 -0.28 16.41
N ARG A 98 11.05 0.68 15.76
CA ARG A 98 11.83 1.73 16.44
C ARG A 98 10.96 2.79 17.10
N ASN A 99 9.80 3.13 16.51
CA ASN A 99 8.86 4.09 17.07
C ASN A 99 8.01 3.54 18.23
N GLN A 100 7.91 2.22 18.42
CA GLN A 100 7.23 1.60 19.57
C GLN A 100 8.11 1.43 20.82
N LYS A 101 9.37 1.89 20.79
CA LYS A 101 10.35 1.70 21.87
C LYS A 101 10.55 2.89 22.81
N TRP A 102 9.65 3.88 22.79
CA TRP A 102 9.69 5.04 23.69
C TRP A 102 8.35 5.23 24.39
#